data_AF-A0A520AGR1-F1
#
_entry.id   AF-A0A520AGR1-F1
#
_cell.length_a   1.000
_cell.length_b   1.000
_cell.length_c   1.000
_cell.angle_alpha   90.00
_cell.angle_beta   90.00
_cell.angle_gamma   90.00
#
_symmetry.space_group_name_H-M   'P 1'
#
loop_
_entity.id
_entity.type
_entity.pdbx_description
1 polymer ?
#
loop_
_entity_poly.entity_id
_entity_poly.type
_entity_poly.pdbx_seq_one_letter_code
_entity_poly.pdbx_strand_id
1 'polypeptide(L)'
;MFKRAIFILILLISTFATVPQTQAQCSMCTISAEQGSKNGNTQSKGINDGIIYLLAFPYLLIAGIGILWYRNYRKKIHPSANLEEY
;
A
#
# COMPACT_ATOMS: atom_id res chain seq x y z
N MET A 1 -23.81 -3.97 -16.46
CA MET A 1 -22.91 -3.99 -15.28
C MET A 1 -21.53 -3.41 -15.58
N PHE A 2 -20.92 -3.80 -16.71
CA PHE A 2 -19.58 -3.34 -17.12
C PHE A 2 -19.40 -1.81 -17.17
N LYS A 3 -20.39 -1.07 -17.68
CA LYS A 3 -20.36 0.41 -17.71
C LYS A 3 -20.30 1.06 -16.31
N ARG A 4 -20.96 0.45 -15.32
CA ARG A 4 -20.92 0.91 -13.91
C ARG A 4 -19.58 0.58 -13.27
N ALA A 5 -19.03 -0.59 -13.56
CA ALA A 5 -17.70 -0.99 -13.10
C ALA A 5 -16.60 -0.08 -13.69
N ILE A 6 -16.69 0.27 -14.98
CA ILE A 6 -15.78 1.23 -15.62
C ILE A 6 -15.88 2.61 -14.96
N PHE A 7 -17.10 3.10 -14.71
CA PHE A 7 -17.29 4.40 -14.05
C PHE A 7 -16.69 4.42 -12.64
N ILE A 8 -16.92 3.37 -11.85
CA ILE A 8 -16.34 3.22 -10.51
C ILE A 8 -14.81 3.16 -10.58
N LEU A 9 -14.26 2.43 -11.54
CA LEU A 9 -12.81 2.32 -11.76
C LEU A 9 -12.20 3.68 -12.12
N ILE A 10 -12.82 4.44 -13.04
CA ILE A 10 -12.37 5.79 -13.42
C ILE A 10 -12.40 6.74 -12.22
N LEU A 11 -13.46 6.67 -11.41
CA LEU A 11 -13.61 7.51 -10.22
C LEU A 11 -12.53 7.19 -9.17
N LEU A 12 -12.22 5.91 -8.96
CA LEU A 12 -11.11 5.44 -8.13
C LEU A 12 -9.74 5.89 -8.67
N ILE A 13 -9.51 5.84 -9.97
CA ILE A 13 -8.25 6.29 -10.57
C ILE A 13 -8.10 7.81 -10.42
N SER A 14 -9.19 8.55 -10.56
CA SER A 14 -9.20 10.02 -10.42
C SER A 14 -8.77 10.48 -9.03
N THR A 15 -8.99 9.70 -7.97
CA THR A 15 -8.53 10.06 -6.62
C THR A 15 -7.02 10.00 -6.46
N PHE A 16 -6.31 9.27 -7.33
CA PHE A 16 -4.83 9.22 -7.33
C PHE A 16 -4.19 10.31 -8.20
N ALA A 17 -4.95 10.97 -9.08
CA ALA A 17 -4.43 12.05 -9.93
C ALA A 17 -4.10 13.32 -9.14
N THR A 18 -4.70 13.49 -7.96
CA THR A 18 -4.36 14.54 -7.01
C THR A 18 -3.49 13.94 -5.92
N VAL A 19 -2.17 13.85 -6.16
CA VAL A 19 -1.21 13.63 -5.08
C VAL A 19 -0.96 15.01 -4.46
N PRO A 20 -1.58 15.38 -3.32
CA PRO A 20 -1.16 16.59 -2.63
C PRO A 20 0.33 16.43 -2.32
N GLN A 21 1.12 17.50 -2.51
CA GLN A 21 2.46 17.52 -1.94
C GLN A 21 2.33 17.10 -0.49
N THR A 22 3.04 16.04 -0.11
CA THR A 22 2.87 15.32 1.15
C THR A 22 3.31 16.19 2.32
N GLN A 23 2.53 17.23 2.62
CA GLN A 23 2.53 17.93 3.89
C GLN A 23 1.91 16.94 4.87
N ALA A 24 2.70 16.47 5.83
CA ALA A 24 2.30 15.42 6.76
C ALA A 24 0.92 15.76 7.35
N GLN A 25 -0.02 14.82 7.26
CA GLN A 25 -1.40 15.02 7.71
C GLN A 25 -1.55 15.06 9.24
N CYS A 26 -0.45 14.91 9.97
CA CYS A 26 -0.39 15.08 11.41
C CYS A 26 0.52 16.28 11.72
N SER A 27 -0.08 17.39 12.17
CA SER A 27 0.62 18.61 12.61
C SER A 27 1.68 18.32 13.69
N MET A 28 1.52 17.24 14.46
CA MET A 28 2.44 16.83 15.51
C MET A 28 3.79 16.33 14.97
N CYS A 29 3.80 15.58 13.87
CA CYS A 29 5.05 15.09 13.26
C CYS A 29 5.87 16.23 12.65
N THR A 30 5.19 17.21 12.03
CA THR A 30 5.83 18.40 11.44
C THR A 30 6.47 19.27 12.51
N ILE A 31 5.77 19.53 13.63
CA ILE A 31 6.31 20.36 14.72
C ILE A 31 7.54 19.70 15.37
N SER A 32 7.51 18.38 15.62
CA SER A 32 8.67 17.66 16.17
C SER A 32 9.84 17.63 15.20
N ALA A 33 9.59 17.50 13.89
CA ALA A 33 10.63 17.57 12.87
C ALA A 33 11.26 18.98 12.79
N GLU A 34 10.45 20.02 12.78
CA GLU A 34 10.91 21.41 12.73
C GLU A 34 11.70 21.81 13.99
N GLN A 35 11.24 21.40 15.18
CA GLN A 35 11.94 21.69 16.44
C GLN A 35 13.29 20.98 16.52
N GLY A 36 13.38 19.72 16.08
CA GLY A 36 14.66 19.02 16.02
C GLY A 36 15.63 19.67 15.01
N SER A 37 15.13 20.09 13.84
CA SER A 37 15.96 20.77 12.84
C SER A 37 16.45 22.16 13.30
N LYS A 38 15.65 22.89 14.08
CA LYS A 38 16.06 24.20 14.65
C LYS A 38 17.18 24.07 15.67
N ASN A 39 17.27 22.94 16.38
CA ASN A 39 18.36 22.63 17.31
C ASN A 39 19.59 21.99 16.62
N GLY A 40 19.67 22.02 15.28
CA GLY A 40 20.79 21.47 14.52
C GLY A 40 20.76 19.93 14.40
N ASN A 41 19.69 19.26 14.84
CA ASN A 41 19.56 17.82 14.74
C ASN A 41 19.13 17.41 13.33
N THR A 42 20.03 16.76 12.60
CA THR A 42 19.81 16.30 11.21
C THR A 42 18.90 15.08 11.12
N GLN A 43 18.66 14.37 12.23
CA GLN A 43 17.76 13.21 12.32
C GLN A 43 16.32 13.56 11.92
N SER A 44 15.92 14.83 12.11
CA SER A 44 14.56 15.29 11.84
C SER A 44 14.23 15.53 10.37
N LYS A 45 15.23 15.55 9.46
CA LYS A 45 15.02 15.84 8.03
C LYS A 45 14.31 14.71 7.26
N GLY A 46 14.22 13.51 7.82
CA GLY A 46 13.69 12.31 7.12
C GLY A 46 12.41 11.71 7.70
N ILE A 47 11.75 12.37 8.65
CA ILE A 47 10.61 11.74 9.37
C ILE A 47 9.39 11.51 8.46
N ASN A 48 9.15 12.39 7.49
CA ASN A 48 8.01 12.29 6.56
C ASN A 48 8.15 11.07 5.64
N ASP A 49 9.36 10.79 5.18
CA ASP A 49 9.65 9.58 4.43
C ASP A 49 9.43 8.34 5.30
N GLY A 50 9.88 8.38 6.56
CA GLY A 50 9.67 7.32 7.54
C GLY A 50 8.19 6.96 7.76
N ILE A 51 7.30 7.95 7.82
CA ILE A 51 5.85 7.72 7.98
C ILE A 51 5.27 6.99 6.77
N ILE A 52 5.66 7.38 5.55
CA ILE A 52 5.20 6.72 4.32
C ILE A 52 5.71 5.28 4.27
N TYR A 53 6.96 5.04 4.65
CA TYR A 53 7.51 3.67 4.73
C TYR A 53 6.77 2.80 5.76
N LEU A 54 6.51 3.34 6.96
CA LEU A 54 5.77 2.62 8.01
C LEU A 54 4.32 2.33 7.61
N LEU A 55 3.66 3.26 6.91
CA LEU A 55 2.31 3.05 6.39
C LEU A 55 2.29 2.08 5.21
N ALA A 56 3.29 2.08 4.32
CA ALA A 56 3.33 1.19 3.17
C ALA A 56 3.54 -0.28 3.57
N PHE A 57 4.34 -0.52 4.61
CA PHE A 57 4.70 -1.85 5.08
C PHE A 57 3.51 -2.80 5.36
N PRO A 58 2.47 -2.43 6.15
CA PRO A 58 1.34 -3.31 6.39
C PRO A 58 0.55 -3.65 5.12
N TYR A 59 0.42 -2.72 4.18
CA TYR A 59 -0.28 -3.00 2.91
C TYR A 59 0.51 -3.97 2.03
N LEU A 60 1.84 -3.81 1.96
CA LEU A 60 2.71 -4.73 1.21
C LEU A 60 2.68 -6.14 1.81
N LEU A 61 2.66 -6.27 3.14
CA LEU A 61 2.53 -7.56 3.81
C LEU A 61 1.20 -8.25 3.49
N ILE A 62 0.08 -7.53 3.61
CA ILE A 62 -1.25 -8.07 3.31
C ILE A 62 -1.34 -8.50 1.84
N ALA A 63 -0.83 -7.67 0.92
CA ALA A 63 -0.78 -8.00 -0.50
C ALA A 63 0.05 -9.26 -0.77
N GLY A 64 1.24 -9.37 -0.16
CA GLY A 64 2.10 -10.54 -0.27
C GLY A 64 1.42 -11.82 0.22
N ILE A 65 0.83 -11.79 1.41
CA ILE A 65 0.09 -12.92 1.99
C ILE A 65 -1.11 -13.30 1.10
N GLY A 66 -1.87 -12.31 0.63
CA GLY A 66 -3.01 -12.53 -0.25
C GLY A 66 -2.62 -13.20 -1.57
N ILE A 67 -1.52 -12.77 -2.19
CA ILE A 67 -0.98 -13.38 -3.42
C ILE A 67 -0.54 -14.82 -3.16
N LEU A 68 0.20 -15.08 -2.07
CA LEU A 68 0.65 -16.44 -1.73
C LEU A 68 -0.53 -17.36 -1.46
N TRP A 69 -1.53 -16.89 -0.72
CA TRP A 69 -2.76 -17.62 -0.44
C TRP A 69 -3.54 -17.94 -1.72
N TYR A 70 -3.75 -16.95 -2.59
CA TYR A 70 -4.45 -17.13 -3.86
C TYR A 70 -3.74 -18.13 -4.79
N ARG A 71 -2.40 -18.04 -4.88
CA ARG A 71 -1.60 -19.00 -5.66
C ARG A 71 -1.72 -20.42 -5.13
N ASN A 72 -1.72 -20.60 -3.81
CA ASN A 72 -1.85 -21.92 -3.20
C ASN A 72 -3.27 -22.49 -3.33
N TYR A 73 -4.30 -21.64 -3.23
CA TYR A 73 -5.69 -22.03 -3.41
C TYR A 73 -5.97 -22.52 -4.84
N ARG A 74 -5.45 -21.82 -5.87
CA ARG A 74 -5.62 -22.24 -7.27
C ARG A 74 -4.89 -23.53 -7.63
N LYS A 75 -3.77 -23.84 -6.97
CA LYS A 75 -3.08 -25.14 -7.14
C LYS A 75 -3.94 -26.32 -6.66
N LYS A 76 -4.89 -26.11 -5.74
CA LYS A 76 -5.81 -27.15 -5.27
C LYS A 76 -7.03 -27.36 -6.18
N ILE A 77 -7.24 -26.49 -7.18
CA ILE A 77 -8.41 -26.53 -8.09
C ILE A 77 -8.12 -27.33 -9.38
N HIS A 78 -6.94 -27.93 -9.52
CA HIS A 78 -6.70 -29.03 -10.48
C HIS A 78 -6.28 -30.33 -9.77
N PRO A 79 -7.24 -31.12 -9.24
CA PRO A 79 -7.01 -32.53 -8.86
C PRO A 79 -7.05 -33.50 -10.06
N SER A 80 -7.44 -33.06 -11.26
CA SER A 80 -7.65 -33.94 -12.41
C SER A 80 -6.40 -34.03 -13.29
N ALA A 81 -5.35 -34.70 -12.80
CA ALA A 81 -4.25 -35.19 -13.64
C ALA A 81 -3.61 -36.49 -13.09
N ASN A 82 -4.32 -37.23 -12.23
CA ASN A 82 -3.87 -38.55 -11.74
C ASN A 82 -5.03 -39.58 -11.64
N LEU A 83 -6.04 -39.48 -12.51
CA LEU A 83 -7.09 -40.51 -12.64
C LEU A 83 -7.02 -41.27 -13.98
N GLU A 84 -5.91 -41.16 -14.71
CA GLU A 84 -5.63 -41.97 -15.90
C GLU A 84 -4.65 -43.13 -15.63
N GLU A 85 -4.24 -43.37 -14.37
CA GLU A 85 -3.23 -44.40 -14.05
C GLU A 85 -3.56 -45.32 -12.86
N TYR A 86 -4.84 -45.59 -12.56
CA TYR A 86 -5.29 -46.81 -11.87
C TYR A 86 -6.78 -47.09 -12.07
#